data_AF-A0A482V4K3-F1
#
_entry.id   AF-A0A482V4K3-F1
#
_cell.length_a   1.000
_cell.length_b   1.000
_cell.length_c   1.000
_cell.angle_alpha   90.00
_cell.angle_beta   90.00
_cell.angle_gamma   90.00
#
_symmetry.space_group_name_H-M   'P 1'
#
loop_
_entity.id
_entity.type
_entity.pdbx_description
1 polymer ?
#
loop_
_entity_poly.entity_id
_entity_poly.type
_entity_poly.pdbx_seq_one_letter_code
_entity_poly.pdbx_strand_id
1 'polypeptide(L)'
;MYIIQHTPYTVSPGKYIEAYAKGRSASAMAELLKLQPQEANVVVGQSAENITKLCSQRDSGGGLRRDGGADIHIHDTDVNTISINLLQKGDIVKVLPGARIPTDGVVMVGGTHVDESMITGESVAVYKHPGDGVFGSTVNQDNVMFMKVR
;
A
#
# COMPACT_ATOMS: atom_id res chain seq x y z
N MET A 1 -54.01 42.37 -9.56
CA MET A 1 -53.16 42.95 -8.50
C MET A 1 -52.44 41.82 -7.80
N TYR A 2 -51.20 41.53 -8.19
CA TYR A 2 -50.15 40.87 -7.39
C TYR A 2 -48.83 41.15 -8.12
N ILE A 3 -47.98 41.96 -7.50
CA ILE A 3 -46.75 42.51 -8.07
C ILE A 3 -45.61 41.58 -7.64
N ILE A 4 -44.87 41.07 -8.62
CA ILE A 4 -43.79 40.09 -8.46
C ILE A 4 -42.57 40.83 -7.90
N GLN A 5 -42.26 40.65 -6.61
CA GLN A 5 -41.05 41.22 -6.01
C GLN A 5 -39.83 40.35 -6.37
N HIS A 6 -39.06 40.77 -7.36
CA HIS A 6 -37.73 40.25 -7.63
C HIS A 6 -36.75 40.83 -6.60
N THR A 7 -36.25 40.01 -5.68
CA THR A 7 -35.10 40.37 -4.83
C THR A 7 -33.80 40.19 -5.64
N PRO A 8 -33.00 41.24 -5.87
CA PRO A 8 -31.71 41.08 -6.51
C PRO A 8 -30.69 40.52 -5.50
N TYR A 9 -30.29 39.27 -5.68
CA TYR A 9 -29.12 38.69 -4.99
C TYR A 9 -27.85 39.30 -5.60
N THR A 10 -27.49 40.50 -5.17
CA THR A 10 -26.21 41.12 -5.53
C THR A 10 -25.11 40.40 -4.78
N VAL A 11 -24.46 39.42 -5.42
CA VAL A 11 -23.22 38.83 -4.91
C VAL A 11 -22.20 39.97 -4.83
N SER A 12 -21.80 40.35 -3.61
CA SER A 12 -20.84 41.42 -3.43
C SER A 12 -19.49 40.98 -4.04
N PRO A 13 -18.78 41.88 -4.75
CA PRO A 13 -17.47 41.55 -5.34
C PRO A 13 -16.47 41.03 -4.30
N GLY A 14 -16.64 41.40 -3.02
CA GLY A 14 -15.86 40.85 -1.90
C GLY A 14 -16.04 39.34 -1.72
N LYS A 15 -17.25 38.79 -1.88
CA LYS A 15 -17.50 37.33 -1.80
C LYS A 15 -16.84 36.58 -2.97
N TYR A 16 -16.71 37.25 -4.12
CA TYR A 16 -16.03 36.72 -5.30
C TYR A 16 -14.50 36.69 -5.11
N ILE A 17 -13.93 37.77 -4.57
CA ILE A 17 -12.49 37.86 -4.25
C ILE A 17 -12.11 36.89 -3.12
N GLU A 18 -12.96 36.71 -2.10
CA GLU A 18 -12.73 35.74 -1.03
C GLU A 18 -12.75 34.30 -1.55
N ALA A 19 -13.70 33.96 -2.42
CA ALA A 19 -13.73 32.65 -3.08
C ALA A 19 -12.49 32.44 -3.97
N TYR A 20 -12.06 33.48 -4.68
CA TYR A 20 -10.86 33.45 -5.52
C TYR A 20 -9.57 33.25 -4.71
N ALA A 21 -9.46 33.87 -3.52
CA ALA A 21 -8.30 33.71 -2.63
C ALA A 21 -8.24 32.30 -2.00
N LYS A 22 -9.38 31.70 -1.62
CA LYS A 22 -9.44 30.33 -1.08
C LYS A 22 -9.10 29.25 -2.13
N GLY A 23 -9.36 29.50 -3.40
CA GLY A 23 -9.12 28.52 -4.48
C GLY A 23 -7.65 28.23 -4.77
N ARG A 24 -6.75 29.21 -4.61
CA ARG A 24 -5.31 29.05 -4.94
C ARG A 24 -4.54 28.17 -3.95
N SER A 25 -4.94 28.13 -2.68
CA SER A 25 -4.28 27.32 -1.65
C SER A 25 -4.80 25.88 -1.61
N ALA A 26 -6.08 25.68 -1.94
CA ALA A 26 -6.71 24.36 -1.90
C ALA A 26 -6.16 23.41 -2.99
N SER A 27 -5.83 23.95 -4.18
CA SER A 27 -5.35 23.14 -5.31
C SER A 27 -3.97 22.52 -5.06
N ALA A 28 -3.05 23.24 -4.41
CA ALA A 28 -1.72 22.70 -4.10
C ALA A 28 -1.78 21.60 -3.02
N MET A 29 -2.66 21.75 -2.03
CA MET A 29 -2.89 20.72 -1.02
C MET A 29 -3.55 19.47 -1.63
N ALA A 30 -4.52 19.63 -2.54
CA ALA A 30 -5.16 18.51 -3.22
C ALA A 30 -4.19 17.71 -4.13
N GLU A 31 -3.23 18.37 -4.77
CA GLU A 31 -2.17 17.73 -5.55
C GLU A 31 -1.23 16.90 -4.66
N LEU A 32 -0.91 17.38 -3.45
CA LEU A 32 -0.14 16.62 -2.45
C LEU A 32 -0.91 15.42 -1.92
N LEU A 33 -2.24 15.52 -1.75
CA LEU A 33 -3.08 14.38 -1.37
C LEU A 33 -3.14 13.29 -2.47
N LYS A 34 -3.05 13.66 -3.75
CA LYS A 34 -3.00 12.70 -4.87
C LYS A 34 -1.70 11.90 -4.95
N LEU A 35 -0.63 12.36 -4.28
CA LEU A 35 0.66 11.67 -4.23
C LEU A 35 0.73 10.59 -3.13
N GLN A 36 -0.31 10.42 -2.31
CA GLN A 36 -0.37 9.28 -1.39
C GLN A 36 -0.59 7.99 -2.21
N PRO A 37 0.33 7.03 -2.18
CA PRO A 37 0.23 5.84 -3.02
C PRO A 37 -0.98 4.99 -2.56
N GLN A 38 -2.00 4.93 -3.41
CA GLN A 38 -3.11 3.96 -3.32
C GLN A 38 -2.84 2.70 -4.16
N GLU A 39 -1.57 2.48 -4.50
CA GLU A 39 -1.14 1.49 -5.47
C GLU A 39 -0.31 0.40 -4.79
N ALA A 40 -0.51 -0.83 -5.25
CA ALA A 40 0.19 -2.01 -4.79
C ALA A 40 1.02 -2.58 -5.95
N ASN A 41 2.27 -2.92 -5.65
CA ASN A 41 3.17 -3.57 -6.59
C ASN A 41 2.90 -5.08 -6.59
N VAL A 42 2.17 -5.56 -7.59
CA VAL A 42 1.82 -6.98 -7.72
C VAL A 42 2.81 -7.67 -8.64
N VAL A 43 3.35 -8.79 -8.20
CA VAL A 43 4.22 -9.63 -9.03
C VAL A 43 3.34 -10.53 -9.87
N VAL A 44 3.46 -10.43 -11.20
CA VAL A 44 2.63 -11.17 -12.16
C VAL A 44 3.51 -12.15 -12.95
N GLY A 45 2.91 -13.24 -13.45
CA GLY A 45 3.59 -14.19 -14.35
C GLY A 45 4.40 -15.27 -13.63
N GLN A 46 5.43 -15.78 -14.31
CA GLN A 46 6.22 -16.94 -13.87
C GLN A 46 6.95 -16.67 -12.53
N SER A 47 7.28 -15.41 -12.25
CA SER A 47 7.93 -14.98 -11.02
C SER A 47 7.07 -15.26 -9.77
N ALA A 48 5.74 -15.09 -9.86
CA ALA A 48 4.83 -15.41 -8.76
C ALA A 48 4.73 -16.93 -8.49
N GLU A 49 4.69 -17.72 -9.55
CA GLU A 49 4.68 -19.18 -9.45
C GLU A 49 5.98 -19.71 -8.89
N ASN A 50 7.12 -19.12 -9.26
CA ASN A 50 8.44 -19.51 -8.75
C ASN A 50 8.54 -19.26 -7.24
N ILE A 51 8.06 -18.11 -6.73
CA ILE A 51 8.00 -17.82 -5.29
C ILE A 51 7.15 -18.86 -4.55
N THR A 52 5.99 -19.20 -5.12
CA THR A 52 5.09 -20.20 -4.52
C THR A 52 5.74 -21.60 -4.51
N LYS A 53 6.38 -22.00 -5.61
CA LYS A 53 7.08 -23.29 -5.75
C LYS A 53 8.26 -23.42 -4.78
N LEU A 54 9.07 -22.36 -4.64
CA LEU A 54 10.20 -22.29 -3.69
C LEU A 54 9.75 -22.50 -2.23
N CYS A 55 8.55 -22.03 -1.88
CA CYS A 55 8.00 -22.22 -0.53
C CYS A 55 7.51 -23.67 -0.33
N SER A 56 6.76 -24.21 -1.30
CA SER A 56 6.20 -25.57 -1.21
C SER A 56 7.23 -26.72 -1.29
N GLN A 57 8.46 -26.45 -1.71
CA GLN A 57 9.52 -27.47 -1.82
C GLN A 57 10.34 -27.64 -0.53
N ARG A 58 10.17 -26.79 0.49
CA ARG A 58 10.94 -26.86 1.75
C ARG A 58 10.37 -27.85 2.78
N ASP A 59 9.18 -28.39 2.57
CA ASP A 59 8.52 -29.30 3.53
C ASP A 59 9.16 -30.71 3.60
N SER A 60 10.17 -31.02 2.78
CA SER A 60 10.83 -32.34 2.77
C SER A 60 12.30 -32.28 3.23
N GLY A 61 12.52 -31.78 4.45
CA GLY A 61 13.70 -32.10 5.26
C GLY A 61 14.84 -31.07 5.31
N GLY A 62 15.15 -30.61 6.52
CA GLY A 62 16.52 -30.22 6.90
C GLY A 62 16.76 -28.74 7.22
N GLY A 63 17.00 -28.47 8.51
CA GLY A 63 18.02 -27.51 8.97
C GLY A 63 17.70 -26.02 8.87
N LEU A 64 17.42 -25.40 10.03
CA LEU A 64 17.63 -23.97 10.24
C LEU A 64 19.12 -23.63 9.99
N ARG A 65 19.45 -23.19 8.77
CA ARG A 65 20.56 -22.26 8.59
C ARG A 65 19.96 -20.87 8.53
N ARG A 66 20.12 -20.18 9.65
CA ARG A 66 20.07 -18.72 9.76
C ARG A 66 21.00 -18.13 8.70
N ASP A 67 20.60 -17.01 8.15
CA ASP A 67 21.30 -16.23 7.12
C ASP A 67 21.25 -16.79 5.69
N GLY A 68 20.46 -16.11 4.88
CA GLY A 68 20.24 -16.44 3.48
C GLY A 68 18.92 -15.85 3.02
N GLY A 69 18.84 -14.51 3.02
CA GLY A 69 17.79 -13.83 2.27
C GLY A 69 17.86 -14.36 0.86
N ALA A 70 16.88 -15.18 0.45
CA ALA A 70 16.81 -15.67 -0.91
C ALA A 70 16.78 -14.43 -1.80
N ASP A 71 17.83 -14.24 -2.58
CA ASP A 71 17.92 -13.17 -3.57
C ASP A 71 16.91 -13.48 -4.66
N ILE A 72 15.64 -13.14 -4.41
CA ILE A 72 14.63 -13.19 -5.44
C ILE A 72 14.92 -12.02 -6.38
N HIS A 73 15.71 -12.30 -7.42
CA HIS A 73 15.92 -11.40 -8.54
C HIS A 73 14.62 -11.29 -9.36
N ILE A 74 13.70 -10.45 -8.90
CA ILE A 74 12.52 -10.02 -9.67
C ILE A 74 12.96 -8.89 -10.59
N HIS A 75 12.82 -9.08 -11.90
CA HIS A 75 12.99 -7.97 -12.83
C HIS A 75 11.81 -7.00 -12.65
N ASP A 76 12.08 -5.71 -12.76
CA ASP A 76 11.05 -4.67 -12.64
C ASP A 76 9.88 -4.88 -13.63
N THR A 77 10.16 -5.49 -14.79
CA THR A 77 9.17 -5.89 -15.79
C THR A 77 8.09 -6.87 -15.29
N ASP A 78 8.38 -7.64 -14.23
CA ASP A 78 7.43 -8.60 -13.64
C ASP A 78 6.52 -7.98 -12.58
N VAL A 79 6.73 -6.70 -12.24
CA VAL A 79 5.96 -5.99 -11.24
C VAL A 79 4.97 -5.08 -11.95
N ASN A 80 3.69 -5.34 -11.75
CA ASN A 80 2.62 -4.49 -12.24
C ASN A 80 2.01 -3.69 -11.08
N THR A 81 1.94 -2.38 -11.24
CA THR A 81 1.31 -1.49 -10.28
C THR A 81 -0.19 -1.48 -10.52
N ILE A 82 -0.97 -1.97 -9.56
CA ILE A 82 -2.44 -1.97 -9.63
C ILE A 82 -3.05 -1.31 -8.41
N SER A 83 -4.28 -0.83 -8.55
CA SER A 83 -5.04 -0.30 -7.42
C SER A 83 -5.40 -1.41 -6.43
N ILE A 84 -5.43 -1.09 -5.14
CA ILE A 84 -5.82 -2.03 -4.08
C ILE A 84 -7.19 -2.69 -4.30
N ASN A 85 -8.11 -2.01 -5.00
CA ASN A 85 -9.46 -2.50 -5.31
C ASN A 85 -9.47 -3.64 -6.35
N LEU A 86 -8.37 -3.81 -7.10
CA LEU A 86 -8.21 -4.86 -8.10
C LEU A 86 -7.46 -6.08 -7.57
N LEU A 87 -6.97 -6.03 -6.33
CA LEU A 87 -6.29 -7.16 -5.69
C LEU A 87 -7.26 -8.32 -5.47
N GLN A 88 -6.84 -9.51 -5.84
CA GLN A 88 -7.57 -10.76 -5.63
C GLN A 88 -6.86 -11.64 -4.61
N LYS A 89 -7.63 -12.56 -4.02
CA LYS A 89 -7.10 -13.57 -3.11
C LYS A 89 -6.12 -14.46 -3.86
N GLY A 90 -4.92 -14.63 -3.29
CA GLY A 90 -3.85 -15.42 -3.90
C GLY A 90 -2.82 -14.61 -4.67
N ASP A 91 -3.04 -13.31 -4.91
CA ASP A 91 -2.06 -12.44 -5.53
C ASP A 91 -0.81 -12.29 -4.67
N ILE A 92 0.34 -12.12 -5.32
CA ILE A 92 1.62 -11.90 -4.67
C ILE A 92 1.98 -10.43 -4.78
N VAL A 93 2.09 -9.76 -3.64
CA VAL A 93 2.42 -8.35 -3.56
C VAL A 93 3.86 -8.19 -3.09
N LYS A 94 4.64 -7.40 -3.82
CA LYS A 94 5.97 -6.93 -3.45
C LYS A 94 5.85 -5.65 -2.63
N VAL A 95 6.22 -5.71 -1.36
CA VAL A 95 6.21 -4.55 -0.46
C VAL A 95 7.65 -4.06 -0.31
N LEU A 96 7.90 -2.81 -0.70
CA LEU A 96 9.21 -2.17 -0.54
C LEU A 96 9.43 -1.71 0.91
N PRO A 97 10.69 -1.51 1.35
CA PRO A 97 10.97 -0.87 2.62
C PRO A 97 10.40 0.56 2.63
N GLY A 98 9.77 0.95 3.73
CA GLY A 98 9.03 2.20 3.88
C GLY A 98 7.65 2.22 3.22
N ALA A 99 7.27 1.19 2.46
CA ALA A 99 5.95 1.11 1.84
C ALA A 99 4.91 0.57 2.82
N ARG A 100 3.66 1.01 2.63
CA ARG A 100 2.51 0.51 3.38
C ARG A 100 2.03 -0.80 2.79
N ILE A 101 1.63 -1.72 3.67
CA ILE A 101 1.00 -2.98 3.28
C ILE A 101 -0.42 -2.70 2.77
N PRO A 102 -0.77 -3.07 1.52
CA PRO A 102 -2.07 -2.70 0.93
C PRO A 102 -3.26 -3.50 1.49
N THR A 103 -3.05 -4.75 1.90
CA THR A 103 -4.11 -5.64 2.39
C THR A 103 -3.53 -6.68 3.36
N ASP A 104 -4.40 -7.42 4.04
CA ASP A 104 -3.99 -8.53 4.90
C ASP A 104 -3.46 -9.72 4.07
N GLY A 105 -2.52 -10.46 4.64
CA GLY A 105 -2.02 -11.66 3.99
C GLY A 105 -1.00 -12.42 4.82
N VAL A 106 -0.24 -13.27 4.14
CA VAL A 106 0.80 -14.10 4.74
C VAL A 106 2.13 -13.80 4.06
N VAL A 107 3.18 -13.63 4.85
CA VAL A 107 4.53 -13.43 4.32
C VAL A 107 4.99 -14.71 3.63
N MET A 108 5.37 -14.62 2.36
CA MET A 108 5.90 -15.74 1.60
C MET A 108 7.43 -15.76 1.67
N VAL A 109 8.06 -14.61 1.43
CA VAL A 109 9.53 -14.48 1.41
C VAL A 109 9.95 -13.09 1.86
N GLY A 110 11.12 -13.02 2.51
CA GLY A 110 11.68 -11.78 3.05
C GLY A 110 11.23 -11.57 4.49
N GLY A 111 12.18 -11.64 5.43
CA GLY A 111 11.94 -11.31 6.83
C GLY A 111 12.21 -9.83 7.08
N THR A 112 11.26 -9.13 7.70
CA THR A 112 11.33 -7.68 7.91
C THR A 112 10.63 -7.28 9.20
N HIS A 113 10.95 -6.11 9.73
CA HIS A 113 10.18 -5.51 10.80
C HIS A 113 9.00 -4.73 10.21
N VAL A 114 7.83 -4.99 10.76
CA VAL A 114 6.58 -4.33 10.39
C VAL A 114 6.14 -3.45 11.56
N ASP A 115 5.87 -2.20 11.25
CA ASP A 115 5.29 -1.26 12.18
C ASP A 115 3.77 -1.47 12.27
N GLU A 116 3.36 -2.13 13.36
CA GLU A 116 1.96 -2.38 13.69
C GLU A 116 1.40 -1.32 14.66
N SER A 117 2.12 -0.22 14.94
CA SER A 117 1.69 0.82 15.88
C SER A 117 0.31 1.42 15.54
N MET A 118 -0.02 1.49 14.25
CA MET A 118 -1.32 1.97 13.76
C MET A 118 -2.51 1.06 14.13
N ILE A 119 -2.28 -0.22 14.43
CA ILE A 119 -3.34 -1.19 14.72
C ILE A 119 -3.28 -1.75 16.15
N THR A 120 -2.10 -2.13 16.64
CA THR A 120 -1.93 -2.66 18.01
C THR A 120 -1.66 -1.57 19.05
N GLY A 121 -1.19 -0.40 18.62
CA GLY A 121 -0.76 0.68 19.53
C GLY A 121 0.61 0.45 20.16
N GLU A 122 1.31 -0.61 19.78
CA GLU A 122 2.67 -0.88 20.26
C GLU A 122 3.68 -0.10 19.41
N SER A 123 4.55 0.69 20.06
CA SER A 123 5.54 1.50 19.35
C SER A 123 6.76 0.70 18.84
N VAL A 124 6.83 -0.60 19.14
CA VAL A 124 7.95 -1.45 18.76
C VAL A 124 7.57 -2.22 17.50
N ALA A 125 8.41 -2.14 16.47
CA ALA A 125 8.22 -2.88 15.24
C ALA A 125 8.34 -4.40 15.50
N VAL A 126 7.39 -5.17 14.98
CA VAL A 126 7.33 -6.62 15.16
C VAL A 126 8.04 -7.29 13.99
N TYR A 127 9.01 -8.17 14.29
CA TYR A 127 9.68 -8.94 13.25
C TYR A 127 8.75 -10.03 12.70
N LYS A 128 8.61 -10.08 11.37
CA LYS A 128 7.77 -11.07 10.67
C LYS A 128 8.65 -12.04 9.88
N HIS A 129 8.38 -13.33 10.05
CA HIS A 129 9.02 -14.40 9.31
C HIS A 129 8.14 -14.90 8.15
N PRO A 130 8.74 -15.55 7.12
CA PRO A 130 7.98 -16.30 6.14
C PRO A 130 7.03 -17.31 6.81
N GLY A 131 5.74 -17.23 6.48
CA GLY A 131 4.66 -17.99 7.10
C GLY A 131 3.81 -17.19 8.08
N ASP A 132 4.29 -16.04 8.57
CA ASP A 132 3.54 -15.21 9.52
C ASP A 132 2.45 -14.37 8.83
N GLY A 133 1.39 -14.08 9.58
CA GLY A 133 0.34 -13.18 9.16
C GLY A 133 0.76 -11.70 9.26
N VAL A 134 0.42 -10.94 8.23
CA VAL A 134 0.58 -9.48 8.18
C VAL A 134 -0.76 -8.81 8.00
N PHE A 135 -0.89 -7.65 8.64
CA PHE A 135 -2.07 -6.82 8.56
C PHE A 135 -1.88 -5.70 7.55
N GLY A 136 -2.95 -5.38 6.81
CA GLY A 136 -3.01 -4.21 5.96
C GLY A 136 -2.87 -2.91 6.78
N SER A 137 -2.48 -1.84 6.09
CA SER A 137 -2.27 -0.51 6.67
C SER A 137 -1.08 -0.38 7.65
N THR A 138 -0.31 -1.43 7.85
CA THR A 138 0.98 -1.41 8.56
C THR A 138 2.10 -0.98 7.62
N VAL A 139 3.25 -0.58 8.16
CA VAL A 139 4.38 -0.09 7.36
C VAL A 139 5.56 -1.05 7.47
N ASN A 140 6.10 -1.44 6.32
CA ASN A 140 7.31 -2.23 6.25
C ASN A 140 8.54 -1.33 6.48
N GLN A 141 9.52 -1.74 7.30
CA GLN A 141 10.70 -0.89 7.60
C GLN A 141 11.97 -1.31 6.86
N ASP A 142 12.53 -2.49 7.14
CA ASP A 142 13.92 -2.81 6.77
C ASP A 142 14.11 -3.32 5.34
N ASN A 143 13.37 -4.37 4.95
CA ASN A 143 13.68 -5.16 3.76
C ASN A 143 12.48 -5.29 2.83
N VAL A 144 12.74 -5.59 1.56
CA VAL A 144 11.67 -5.97 0.63
C VAL A 144 11.03 -7.28 1.10
N MET A 145 9.70 -7.30 1.14
CA MET A 145 8.90 -8.44 1.56
C MET A 145 7.92 -8.83 0.46
N PHE A 146 7.73 -10.13 0.26
CA PHE A 146 6.70 -10.68 -0.62
C PHE A 146 5.62 -11.31 0.23
N MET A 147 4.38 -10.86 0.04
CA MET A 147 3.23 -11.40 0.74
C MET A 147 2.20 -11.94 -0.23
N LYS A 148 1.43 -12.94 0.23
CA LYS A 148 0.29 -13.48 -0.48
C LYS A 148 -1.00 -12.98 0.14
N VAL A 149 -1.89 -12.44 -0.69
CA VAL A 149 -3.21 -11.94 -0.28
C VAL A 149 -4.12 -13.11 0.14
N ARG A 150 -4.83 -12.97 1.27
CA ARG A 150 -5.75 -13.98 1.82
C ARG A 150 -7.23 -13.64 1.62
#